data_AF-A0A0V1M175-F1
#
_entry.id   AF-A0A0V1M175-F1
#
_cell.length_a   1.000
_cell.length_b   1.000
_cell.length_c   1.000
_cell.angle_alpha   90.00
_cell.angle_beta   90.00
_cell.angle_gamma   90.00
#
_symmetry.space_group_name_H-M   'P 1'
#
loop_
_entity.id
_entity.type
_entity.pdbx_description
1 polymer ?
#
loop_
_entity_poly.entity_id
_entity_poly.type
_entity_poly.pdbx_seq_one_letter_code
_entity_poly.pdbx_strand_id
1 'polypeptide(L)'
;MKKIALLISSIHCIFYFCAAQTSKCQQTDGGGDVDWYSSNYRAILYKPPGQKRGRLLIPPGAAWAVYPADLETAGGNSFGKTFESVVGAHATKKFFAYNNAAPGVVGVKTKSNSKGVLILDVTGTDSAAWIVHTVP
;
A
#
# COMPACT_ATOMS: atom_id res chain seq x y z
N MET A 1 18.38 -32.73 -24.17
CA MET A 1 17.29 -32.16 -23.34
C MET A 1 17.89 -31.55 -22.08
N LYS A 2 17.31 -30.43 -21.60
CA LYS A 2 17.64 -29.70 -20.36
C LYS A 2 18.84 -28.74 -20.43
N LYS A 3 18.61 -27.50 -20.90
CA LYS A 3 19.33 -26.27 -20.48
C LYS A 3 18.75 -24.94 -21.03
N ILE A 4 17.53 -24.92 -21.59
CA ILE A 4 16.95 -23.72 -22.25
C ILE A 4 15.73 -23.13 -21.49
N ALA A 5 15.37 -23.67 -20.33
CA ALA A 5 14.19 -23.18 -19.59
C ALA A 5 14.46 -22.03 -18.58
N LEU A 6 15.73 -21.68 -18.30
CA LEU A 6 16.04 -20.75 -17.20
C LEU A 6 16.06 -19.27 -17.61
N LEU A 7 16.35 -18.96 -18.89
CA LEU A 7 16.40 -17.58 -19.38
C LEU A 7 15.02 -16.97 -19.64
N ILE A 8 14.02 -17.80 -19.99
CA ILE A 8 12.66 -17.31 -20.22
C ILE A 8 12.01 -16.92 -18.88
N SER A 9 12.29 -17.63 -17.79
CA SER A 9 11.81 -17.28 -16.43
C SER A 9 12.39 -15.94 -15.94
N SER A 10 13.69 -15.71 -16.16
CA SER A 10 14.33 -14.46 -15.75
C SER A 10 13.90 -13.24 -16.56
N ILE A 11 13.55 -13.40 -17.83
CA ILE A 11 13.10 -12.28 -18.70
C ILE A 11 11.65 -11.88 -18.43
N HIS A 12 10.79 -12.82 -18.02
CA HIS A 12 9.41 -12.49 -17.61
C HIS A 12 9.37 -11.61 -16.35
N CYS A 13 10.41 -11.64 -15.52
CA CYS A 13 10.55 -10.80 -14.32
C CYS A 13 11.14 -9.41 -14.61
N ILE A 14 11.66 -9.16 -15.82
CA ILE A 14 12.31 -7.89 -16.19
C ILE A 14 11.32 -6.92 -16.87
N PHE A 15 10.33 -7.43 -17.60
CA PHE A 15 9.34 -6.59 -18.30
C PHE A 15 7.99 -6.47 -17.56
N TYR A 16 7.66 -7.42 -16.68
CA TYR A 16 6.75 -7.16 -15.58
C TYR A 16 7.60 -6.64 -14.44
N PHE A 17 7.53 -5.34 -14.17
CA PHE A 17 7.88 -4.81 -12.86
C PHE A 17 7.54 -5.88 -11.80
N CYS A 18 8.54 -6.33 -11.04
CA CYS A 18 8.31 -6.95 -9.74
C CYS A 18 7.80 -5.85 -8.79
N ALA A 19 6.72 -5.16 -9.18
CA ALA A 19 5.84 -4.48 -8.27
C ALA A 19 5.32 -5.61 -7.38
N ALA A 20 5.61 -5.51 -6.09
CA ALA A 20 5.15 -6.54 -5.19
C ALA A 20 3.62 -6.46 -5.21
N GLN A 21 2.96 -7.55 -5.64
CA GLN A 21 1.50 -7.63 -5.66
C GLN A 21 0.99 -7.71 -4.22
N THR A 22 0.94 -6.57 -3.53
CA THR A 22 0.56 -6.53 -2.13
C THR A 22 -0.93 -6.21 -1.93
N SER A 23 -1.51 -6.88 -0.96
CA SER A 23 -2.83 -6.70 -0.37
C SER A 23 -2.74 -6.74 1.15
N LYS A 24 -1.50 -6.75 1.70
CA LYS A 24 -1.22 -6.77 3.12
C LYS A 24 -0.47 -5.52 3.52
N CYS A 25 -0.59 -5.15 4.78
CA CYS A 25 0.27 -4.11 5.33
C CYS A 25 1.75 -4.50 5.17
N GLN A 26 2.60 -3.50 4.97
CA GLN A 26 4.02 -3.68 4.68
C GLN A 26 4.86 -3.12 5.82
N GLN A 27 6.09 -3.63 6.00
CA GLN A 27 7.08 -3.06 6.92
C GLN A 27 7.35 -1.58 6.58
N THR A 28 7.89 -0.80 7.52
CA THR A 28 8.11 0.64 7.35
C THR A 28 8.79 0.99 6.03
N ASP A 29 9.76 0.21 5.58
CA ASP A 29 10.50 0.41 4.33
C ASP A 29 9.82 -0.17 3.06
N GLY A 30 8.70 -0.86 3.21
CA GLY A 30 8.03 -1.59 2.13
C GLY A 30 8.69 -2.92 1.78
N GLY A 31 9.59 -3.43 2.64
CA GLY A 31 10.43 -4.60 2.37
C GLY A 31 9.75 -5.96 2.58
N GLY A 32 8.51 -6.00 3.06
CA GLY A 32 7.75 -7.24 3.19
C GLY A 32 6.45 -7.12 3.96
N ASP A 33 5.62 -8.16 3.83
CA ASP A 33 4.34 -8.30 4.51
C ASP A 33 4.50 -8.34 6.04
N VAL A 34 3.57 -7.72 6.73
CA VAL A 34 3.43 -7.79 8.19
C VAL A 34 1.97 -7.58 8.55
N ASP A 35 1.51 -8.26 9.59
CA ASP A 35 0.20 -7.99 10.18
C ASP A 35 0.34 -6.93 11.28
N TRP A 36 -0.32 -5.80 11.08
CA TRP A 36 -0.28 -4.66 12.00
C TRP A 36 -1.43 -4.69 13.00
N TYR A 37 -2.25 -5.74 12.94
CA TYR A 37 -3.39 -5.94 13.81
C TYR A 37 -3.03 -6.93 14.93
N SER A 38 -2.62 -6.41 16.09
CA SER A 38 -2.49 -7.21 17.31
C SER A 38 -3.57 -6.79 18.30
N SER A 39 -4.64 -7.58 18.37
CA SER A 39 -5.85 -7.57 19.25
C SER A 39 -6.58 -6.24 19.54
N ASN A 40 -5.90 -5.09 19.58
CA ASN A 40 -6.46 -3.77 19.85
C ASN A 40 -5.70 -2.60 19.19
N TYR A 41 -4.59 -2.85 18.50
CA TYR A 41 -3.76 -1.77 17.96
C TYR A 41 -3.68 -1.81 16.43
N ARG A 42 -3.66 -0.62 15.82
CA ARG A 42 -3.48 -0.41 14.37
C ARG A 42 -2.22 0.43 14.12
N ALA A 43 -1.66 0.28 12.93
CA ALA A 43 -0.71 1.23 12.35
C ALA A 43 -1.20 2.67 12.45
N ILE A 44 -0.32 3.61 12.81
CA ILE A 44 -0.59 5.03 12.61
C ILE A 44 0.52 5.65 11.77
N LEU A 45 0.14 6.20 10.62
CA LEU A 45 1.00 7.04 9.80
C LEU A 45 0.71 8.50 10.15
N TYR A 46 1.74 9.24 10.51
CA TYR A 46 1.68 10.70 10.67
C TYR A 46 2.56 11.39 9.64
N LYS A 47 1.95 12.23 8.80
CA LYS A 47 2.63 13.13 7.86
C LYS A 47 2.59 14.55 8.45
N PRO A 48 3.72 15.10 8.91
CA PRO A 48 3.75 16.46 9.43
C PRO A 48 3.37 17.50 8.35
N PRO A 49 2.72 18.62 8.72
CA PRO A 49 2.47 19.72 7.79
C PRO A 49 3.76 20.20 7.12
N GLY A 50 3.71 20.42 5.80
CA GLY A 50 4.85 20.88 5.01
C GLY A 50 5.97 19.86 4.79
N GLN A 51 5.87 18.64 5.34
CA GLN A 51 6.89 17.59 5.15
C GLN A 51 6.43 16.54 4.16
N LYS A 52 7.31 16.13 3.24
CA LYS A 52 7.04 15.00 2.32
C LYS A 52 7.19 13.64 2.99
N ARG A 53 8.02 13.57 4.02
CA ARG A 53 8.32 12.35 4.77
C ARG A 53 7.34 12.13 5.91
N GLY A 54 6.83 10.92 6.02
CA GLY A 54 5.99 10.50 7.13
C GLY A 54 6.76 9.78 8.23
N ARG A 55 6.05 9.50 9.32
CA ARG A 55 6.48 8.63 10.41
C ARG A 55 5.40 7.61 10.70
N LEU A 56 5.81 6.48 11.24
CA LEU A 56 4.97 5.32 11.40
C LEU A 56 5.11 4.74 12.80
N LEU A 57 3.98 4.58 13.49
CA LEU A 57 3.89 3.94 14.79
C LEU A 57 3.35 2.52 14.59
N ILE A 58 4.18 1.52 14.91
CA ILE A 58 3.86 0.09 14.80
C ILE A 58 3.65 -0.48 16.20
N PRO A 59 2.47 -1.04 16.51
CA PRO A 59 2.25 -1.79 17.74
C PRO A 59 3.07 -3.10 17.80
N PRO A 60 3.52 -3.55 18.99
CA PRO A 60 3.35 -2.94 20.32
C PRO A 60 4.37 -1.82 20.61
N GLY A 61 5.17 -1.41 19.62
CA GLY A 61 6.22 -0.41 19.79
C GLY A 61 5.67 0.98 20.18
N ALA A 62 6.43 1.68 21.02
CA ALA A 62 6.12 3.05 21.45
C ALA A 62 6.85 4.14 20.63
N ALA A 63 7.77 3.74 19.74
CA ALA A 63 8.60 4.68 18.98
C ALA A 63 8.08 4.89 17.56
N TRP A 64 8.04 6.15 17.13
CA TRP A 64 7.78 6.54 15.75
C TRP A 64 8.98 6.24 14.87
N ALA A 65 8.82 5.31 13.92
CA ALA A 65 9.82 5.05 12.89
C ALA A 65 9.71 6.08 11.77
N VAL A 66 10.81 6.69 11.36
CA VAL A 66 10.84 7.61 10.20
C VAL A 66 10.85 6.78 8.93
N TYR A 67 10.05 7.17 7.92
CA TYR A 67 10.10 6.50 6.63
C TYR A 67 11.47 6.67 5.96
N PRO A 68 12.01 5.65 5.29
CA PRO A 68 13.27 5.78 4.54
C PRO A 68 13.17 6.77 3.37
N ALA A 69 11.98 6.86 2.76
CA ALA A 69 11.70 7.71 1.60
C ALA A 69 10.49 8.64 1.82
N ASP A 70 10.30 9.57 0.90
CA ASP A 70 9.12 10.45 0.87
C ASP A 70 7.86 9.66 0.53
N LEU A 71 6.70 10.07 1.05
CA LEU A 71 5.44 9.34 0.85
C LEU A 71 4.98 9.25 -0.61
N GLU A 72 5.47 10.15 -1.46
CA GLU A 72 5.17 10.20 -2.89
C GLU A 72 5.93 9.12 -3.69
N THR A 73 6.93 8.46 -3.10
CA THR A 73 7.67 7.40 -3.77
C THR A 73 6.91 6.08 -3.71
N ALA A 74 6.83 5.37 -4.84
CA ALA A 74 6.16 4.06 -4.92
C ALA A 74 6.84 2.99 -4.03
N GLY A 75 8.15 3.09 -3.84
CA GLY A 75 8.94 2.19 -2.97
C GLY A 75 9.65 2.92 -1.85
N GLY A 76 10.28 2.15 -0.95
CA GLY A 76 11.04 2.68 0.19
C GLY A 76 10.19 3.23 1.34
N ASN A 77 8.87 3.00 1.30
CA ASN A 77 7.96 3.26 2.41
C ASN A 77 6.69 2.37 2.28
N SER A 78 6.08 1.96 3.39
CA SER A 78 4.88 1.11 3.35
C SER A 78 3.65 1.77 2.70
N PHE A 79 3.54 3.10 2.76
CA PHE A 79 2.38 3.82 2.22
C PHE A 79 2.33 3.71 0.69
N GLY A 80 3.39 4.12 0.00
CA GLY A 80 3.52 4.00 -1.45
C GLY A 80 3.47 2.54 -1.91
N LYS A 81 4.14 1.64 -1.17
CA LYS A 81 4.18 0.21 -1.47
C LYS A 81 2.78 -0.41 -1.52
N THR A 82 1.91 0.00 -0.61
CA THR A 82 0.52 -0.48 -0.55
C THR A 82 -0.27 -0.14 -1.84
N PHE A 83 0.02 0.98 -2.50
CA PHE A 83 -0.67 1.41 -3.71
C PHE A 83 -0.11 0.83 -5.01
N GLU A 84 1.01 0.11 -4.99
CA GLU A 84 1.57 -0.54 -6.19
C GLU A 84 0.52 -1.43 -6.89
N SER A 85 -0.24 -2.22 -6.12
CA SER A 85 -1.30 -3.08 -6.68
C SER A 85 -2.52 -2.33 -7.22
N VAL A 86 -2.78 -1.13 -6.70
CA VAL A 86 -3.90 -0.28 -7.15
C VAL A 86 -3.56 0.33 -8.51
N VAL A 87 -2.31 0.78 -8.68
CA VAL A 87 -1.83 1.38 -9.93
C VAL A 87 -1.48 0.32 -10.98
N GLY A 88 -0.92 -0.82 -10.56
CA GLY A 88 -0.44 -1.90 -11.44
C GLY A 88 -1.52 -2.79 -12.06
N ALA A 89 -2.80 -2.56 -11.74
CA ALA A 89 -3.96 -3.24 -12.32
C ALA A 89 -3.85 -4.79 -12.41
N HIS A 90 -3.44 -5.44 -11.32
CA HIS A 90 -3.31 -6.90 -11.28
C HIS A 90 -4.66 -7.62 -11.26
N ALA A 91 -4.81 -8.70 -12.03
CA ALA A 91 -6.08 -9.42 -12.19
C ALA A 91 -6.66 -9.94 -10.86
N THR A 92 -5.79 -10.36 -9.94
CA THR A 92 -6.10 -10.94 -8.63
C THR A 92 -6.21 -9.90 -7.51
N LYS A 93 -5.95 -8.62 -7.79
CA LYS A 93 -6.07 -7.53 -6.82
C LYS A 93 -7.29 -6.70 -7.15
N LYS A 94 -8.17 -6.51 -6.17
CA LYS A 94 -9.34 -5.63 -6.28
C LYS A 94 -9.23 -4.53 -5.25
N PHE A 95 -9.84 -3.39 -5.54
CA PHE A 95 -9.87 -2.30 -4.58
C PHE A 95 -11.17 -1.51 -4.69
N PHE A 96 -11.53 -0.88 -3.58
CA PHE A 96 -12.56 0.15 -3.51
C PHE A 96 -11.97 1.38 -2.82
N ALA A 97 -12.16 2.54 -3.44
CA ALA A 97 -11.72 3.82 -2.91
C ALA A 97 -12.95 4.68 -2.57
N TYR A 98 -12.88 5.38 -1.44
CA TYR A 98 -13.87 6.37 -1.05
C TYR A 98 -13.21 7.70 -0.74
N ASN A 99 -13.87 8.78 -1.16
CA ASN A 99 -13.42 10.14 -0.95
C ASN A 99 -14.64 11.06 -0.92
N ASN A 100 -14.62 12.09 -0.09
CA ASN A 100 -15.68 13.08 -0.01
C ASN A 100 -15.65 14.13 -1.11
N ALA A 101 -14.52 14.25 -1.80
CA ALA A 101 -14.31 15.05 -2.99
C ALA A 101 -13.31 14.31 -3.89
N ALA A 102 -13.81 13.27 -4.59
CA ALA A 102 -12.97 12.44 -5.44
C ALA A 102 -12.39 13.27 -6.62
N PRO A 103 -11.08 13.17 -6.90
CA PRO A 103 -10.48 13.83 -8.06
C PRO A 103 -11.19 13.43 -9.36
N GLY A 104 -11.50 14.41 -10.21
CA GLY A 104 -12.17 14.17 -11.50
C GLY A 104 -13.67 13.90 -11.43
N VAL A 105 -14.27 13.85 -10.23
CA VAL A 105 -15.72 13.74 -10.06
C VAL A 105 -16.32 15.11 -9.78
N VAL A 106 -17.25 15.56 -10.64
CA VAL A 106 -17.92 16.86 -10.52
C VAL A 106 -19.30 16.68 -9.90
N GLY A 107 -19.72 17.62 -9.04
CA GLY A 107 -21.08 17.67 -8.50
C GLY A 107 -21.40 16.69 -7.36
N VAL A 108 -20.49 15.76 -7.04
CA VAL A 108 -20.65 14.81 -5.92
C VAL A 108 -19.71 15.20 -4.79
N LYS A 109 -20.28 15.66 -3.67
CA LYS A 109 -19.56 15.92 -2.42
C LYS A 109 -20.32 15.31 -1.25
N THR A 110 -19.62 14.65 -0.34
CA THR A 110 -20.20 14.09 0.89
C THR A 110 -19.70 14.83 2.13
N LYS A 111 -20.39 14.66 3.27
CA LYS A 111 -20.06 15.36 4.53
C LYS A 111 -18.90 14.72 5.31
N SER A 112 -18.60 13.45 5.07
CA SER A 112 -17.48 12.78 5.73
C SER A 112 -16.16 13.43 5.29
N ASN A 113 -15.17 13.57 6.17
CA ASN A 113 -13.81 13.96 5.76
C ASN A 113 -12.87 12.75 5.68
N SER A 114 -13.36 11.57 6.03
CA SER A 114 -12.62 10.32 5.90
C SER A 114 -12.55 9.92 4.44
N LYS A 115 -11.33 9.59 4.01
CA LYS A 115 -10.99 9.06 2.70
C LYS A 115 -10.24 7.74 2.91
N GLY A 116 -10.17 6.91 1.89
CA GLY A 116 -9.40 5.69 2.02
C GLY A 116 -9.55 4.74 0.84
N VAL A 117 -8.77 3.66 0.92
CA VAL A 117 -8.75 2.59 -0.05
C VAL A 117 -8.67 1.26 0.68
N LEU A 118 -9.61 0.37 0.37
CA LEU A 118 -9.58 -1.04 0.76
C LEU A 118 -9.04 -1.84 -0.42
N ILE A 119 -8.00 -2.63 -0.19
CA ILE A 119 -7.34 -3.47 -1.19
C ILE A 119 -7.52 -4.92 -0.78
N LEU A 120 -7.89 -5.77 -1.74
CA LEU A 120 -8.25 -7.16 -1.55
C LEU A 120 -7.43 -8.05 -2.48
N ASP A 121 -6.92 -9.14 -1.95
CA ASP A 121 -6.57 -10.33 -2.73
C ASP A 121 -7.77 -11.24 -2.82
N VAL A 122 -8.11 -11.70 -4.02
CA VAL A 122 -9.23 -12.63 -4.26
C VAL A 122 -8.77 -14.06 -4.53
N THR A 123 -7.52 -14.40 -4.20
CA THR A 123 -6.96 -15.75 -4.30
C THR A 123 -6.98 -16.47 -2.95
N GLY A 124 -6.90 -17.82 -2.98
CA GLY A 124 -7.37 -18.73 -1.92
C GLY A 124 -6.93 -18.53 -0.47
N THR A 125 -5.96 -17.68 -0.14
CA THR A 125 -5.83 -17.12 1.21
C THR A 125 -6.09 -15.62 1.12
N ASP A 126 -7.37 -15.26 1.21
CA ASP A 126 -7.82 -13.87 1.10
C ASP A 126 -7.02 -13.00 2.07
N SER A 127 -6.53 -11.87 1.58
CA SER A 127 -5.82 -10.88 2.39
C SER A 127 -6.28 -9.49 2.01
N ALA A 128 -6.29 -8.60 3.00
CA ALA A 128 -6.77 -7.25 2.82
C ALA A 128 -5.96 -6.23 3.60
N ALA A 129 -5.85 -5.03 3.02
CA ALA A 129 -5.27 -3.87 3.65
C ALA A 129 -6.24 -2.70 3.49
N TRP A 130 -6.41 -1.92 4.57
CA TRP A 130 -7.26 -0.75 4.57
C TRP A 130 -6.48 0.47 5.04
N ILE A 131 -6.37 1.46 4.15
CA ILE A 131 -5.84 2.77 4.48
C ILE A 131 -7.01 3.72 4.69
N VAL A 132 -7.02 4.38 5.86
CA VAL A 132 -7.94 5.46 6.19
C VAL A 132 -7.12 6.73 6.40
N HIS A 133 -7.49 7.82 5.75
CA HIS A 133 -6.80 9.10 5.90
C HIS A 133 -7.73 10.30 5.81
N THR A 134 -7.21 11.44 6.22
CA THR A 134 -7.84 12.76 6.10
C THR A 134 -6.99 13.75 5.31
N VAL A 135 -5.92 13.27 4.64
CA VAL A 135 -5.12 14.08 3.70
C VAL A 135 -6.08 14.74 2.69
N PRO A 136 -6.04 16.08 2.52
CA PRO A 136 -6.95 16.81 1.64
C PRO A 136 -7.05 16.25 0.22
#